data_AF-A0AAD9V0M9-F1
#
_entry.id   AF-A0AAD9V0M9-F1
#
_cell.length_a   1.000
_cell.length_b   1.000
_cell.length_c   1.000
_cell.angle_alpha   90.00
_cell.angle_beta   90.00
_cell.angle_gamma   90.00
#
_symmetry.space_group_name_H-M   'P 1'
#
loop_
_entity.id
_entity.type
_entity.pdbx_description
1 polymer ?
#
loop_
_entity_poly.entity_id
_entity_poly.type
_entity_poly.pdbx_seq_one_letter_code
_entity_poly.pdbx_strand_id
1 'polypeptide(L)'
;MSQFQGNVGACYMLENAKKLLNDFRRIESPDIELISIKIMRNSPALILGNCYRPPSDFQFSSRFYDSLEKVWLKHRNMLLVGDFNSDYFRSYVGVKSHTGRKLEDILQQFNYSIMNDKNQPTRVTSDTQTLIDFVITSTPEIIKGTIKTTELGISDHKFVLATIWSKIKRPPLKIVRARTFKRFDQAAFLKDIENAP
;
A
#
# COMPACT_ATOMS: atom_id res chain seq x y z
N MET A 1 -29.11 15.87 10.55
CA MET A 1 -27.69 15.58 10.85
C MET A 1 -27.19 14.60 9.81
N SER A 2 -26.47 15.11 8.81
CA SER A 2 -25.92 14.31 7.71
C SER A 2 -24.72 13.51 8.22
N GLN A 3 -24.83 12.19 8.23
CA GLN A 3 -23.70 11.28 8.39
C GLN A 3 -22.70 11.54 7.27
N PHE A 4 -21.54 12.07 7.61
CA PHE A 4 -20.37 12.03 6.74
C PHE A 4 -19.92 10.56 6.64
N GLN A 5 -20.16 9.92 5.50
CA GLN A 5 -19.45 8.72 5.11
C GLN A 5 -18.00 9.13 4.83
N GLY A 6 -17.14 8.99 5.83
CA GLY A 6 -15.71 9.20 5.67
C GLY A 6 -15.13 8.14 4.76
N ASN A 7 -14.72 8.54 3.55
CA ASN A 7 -13.87 7.72 2.70
C ASN A 7 -12.60 7.38 3.47
N VAL A 8 -12.44 6.13 3.90
CA VAL A 8 -11.21 5.61 4.53
C VAL A 8 -10.13 5.57 3.46
N GLY A 9 -9.40 6.68 3.32
CA GLY A 9 -8.26 6.77 2.42
C GLY A 9 -7.05 6.05 3.01
N ALA A 10 -6.61 4.96 2.38
CA ALA A 10 -5.29 4.41 2.64
C ALA A 10 -4.23 5.45 2.23
N CYS A 11 -3.46 5.96 3.20
CA CYS A 11 -2.39 6.91 2.96
C CYS A 11 -1.07 6.16 2.73
N TYR A 12 -0.55 6.21 1.51
CA TYR A 12 0.75 5.63 1.16
C TYR A 12 1.87 6.66 1.35
N MET A 13 2.65 6.51 2.42
CA MET A 13 3.90 7.27 2.59
C MET A 13 5.07 6.46 2.02
N LEU A 14 5.39 6.71 0.75
CA LEU A 14 6.59 6.17 0.11
C LEU A 14 7.77 7.11 0.36
N GLU A 15 8.65 6.78 1.30
CA GLU A 15 9.97 7.44 1.38
C GLU A 15 10.71 7.23 0.05
N ASN A 16 11.09 8.33 -0.61
CA ASN A 16 11.68 8.40 -1.97
C ASN A 16 10.70 8.29 -3.17
N ALA A 17 9.45 8.75 -3.00
CA ALA A 17 8.39 8.76 -4.02
C ALA A 17 8.73 9.43 -5.37
N LYS A 18 9.63 10.44 -5.39
CA LYS A 18 9.87 11.30 -6.57
C LYS A 18 10.23 10.56 -7.88
N LYS A 19 10.73 9.34 -7.81
CA LYS A 19 11.07 8.54 -9.00
C LYS A 19 10.31 7.19 -9.05
N LEU A 20 9.43 6.92 -8.07
CA LEU A 20 8.38 5.88 -8.16
C LEU A 20 7.22 6.37 -9.04
N LEU A 21 6.96 7.69 -9.07
CA LEU A 21 5.86 8.31 -9.81
C LEU A 21 5.86 8.09 -11.33
N ASN A 22 7.01 7.78 -11.95
CA ASN A 22 7.11 7.73 -13.41
C ASN A 22 6.78 6.36 -14.01
N ASP A 23 6.69 5.29 -13.21
CA ASP A 23 6.63 3.90 -13.70
C ASP A 23 5.37 3.14 -13.21
N PHE A 24 4.23 3.84 -13.16
CA PHE A 24 2.97 3.28 -12.68
C PHE A 24 2.03 2.88 -13.82
N ARG A 25 1.42 1.70 -13.70
CA ARG A 25 0.25 1.31 -14.49
C ARG A 25 -0.89 1.00 -13.54
N ARG A 26 -2.04 1.66 -13.74
CA ARG A 26 -3.28 1.42 -13.01
C ARG A 26 -3.92 0.13 -13.52
N ILE A 27 -4.36 -0.71 -12.60
CA ILE A 27 -5.12 -1.93 -12.87
C ILE A 27 -6.39 -1.84 -12.03
N GLU A 28 -7.54 -1.95 -12.67
CA GLU A 28 -8.84 -1.93 -12.02
C GLU A 28 -9.49 -3.30 -12.13
N SER A 29 -10.20 -3.68 -11.07
CA SER A 29 -11.16 -4.78 -11.10
C SER A 29 -12.55 -4.16 -11.10
N PRO A 30 -13.36 -4.30 -12.16
CA PRO A 30 -14.70 -3.70 -12.19
C PRO A 30 -15.66 -4.34 -11.17
N ASP A 31 -15.35 -5.57 -10.75
CA ASP A 31 -16.22 -6.41 -9.94
C ASP A 31 -16.04 -6.22 -8.42
N ILE A 32 -14.96 -5.57 -7.99
CA ILE A 32 -14.65 -5.31 -6.57
C ILE A 32 -14.01 -3.92 -6.45
N GLU A 33 -14.11 -3.29 -5.28
CA GLU A 33 -13.41 -2.03 -5.05
C GLU A 33 -11.91 -2.28 -4.81
N LEU A 34 -11.18 -2.57 -5.88
CA LEU A 34 -9.73 -2.81 -5.89
C LEU A 34 -9.06 -1.88 -6.90
N ILE A 35 -8.22 -0.98 -6.39
CA ILE A 35 -7.35 -0.14 -7.20
C ILE A 35 -5.92 -0.62 -7.00
N SER A 36 -5.28 -1.03 -8.09
CA SER A 36 -3.90 -1.50 -8.04
C SER A 36 -2.97 -0.66 -8.90
N ILE A 37 -1.74 -0.49 -8.40
CA ILE A 37 -0.65 0.20 -9.06
C ILE A 37 0.50 -0.78 -9.21
N LYS A 38 0.94 -0.98 -10.45
CA LYS A 38 2.16 -1.74 -10.74
C LYS A 38 3.38 -0.83 -10.59
N ILE A 39 4.30 -1.21 -9.71
CA ILE A 39 5.57 -0.52 -9.45
C ILE A 39 6.68 -1.23 -10.22
N MET A 40 7.12 -0.65 -11.34
CA MET A 40 8.17 -1.21 -12.20
C MET A 40 9.50 -0.51 -11.93
N ARG A 41 10.47 -1.20 -11.33
CA ARG A 41 11.80 -0.59 -11.11
C ARG A 41 12.94 -1.57 -11.02
N ASN A 42 12.70 -2.72 -10.40
CA ASN A 42 13.57 -3.90 -10.46
C ASN A 42 12.70 -5.10 -10.82
N SER A 43 13.27 -6.07 -11.54
CA SER A 43 12.62 -7.37 -11.71
C SER A 43 12.73 -8.17 -10.41
N PRO A 44 11.62 -8.73 -9.87
CA PRO A 44 10.25 -8.67 -10.36
C PRO A 44 9.48 -7.41 -9.86
N ALA A 45 8.58 -6.88 -10.69
CA ALA A 45 7.73 -5.74 -10.34
C ALA A 45 6.80 -6.05 -9.16
N LEU A 46 6.53 -5.06 -8.30
CA LEU A 46 5.59 -5.16 -7.18
C LEU A 46 4.23 -4.60 -7.58
N ILE A 47 3.16 -5.35 -7.34
CA ILE A 47 1.78 -4.84 -7.42
C ILE A 47 1.38 -4.35 -6.04
N LEU A 48 0.98 -3.09 -5.94
CA LEU A 48 0.39 -2.51 -4.74
C LEU A 48 -1.10 -2.29 -4.96
N GLY A 49 -1.96 -3.01 -4.26
CA GLY A 49 -3.41 -2.88 -4.38
C GLY A 49 -4.05 -2.36 -3.10
N ASN A 50 -4.99 -1.43 -3.24
CA ASN A 50 -5.90 -1.03 -2.19
C ASN A 50 -7.26 -1.70 -2.43
N CYS A 51 -7.72 -2.52 -1.48
CA CYS A 51 -9.00 -3.18 -1.56
C CYS A 51 -9.95 -2.65 -0.49
N TYR A 52 -11.20 -2.42 -0.88
CA TYR A 52 -12.30 -2.22 0.05
C TYR A 52 -13.38 -3.28 -0.22
N ARG A 53 -13.87 -3.90 0.86
CA ARG A 53 -15.07 -4.72 0.83
C ARG A 53 -16.16 -4.00 1.63
N PRO A 54 -17.29 -3.64 1.01
CA PRO A 54 -18.46 -3.18 1.76
C PRO A 54 -18.92 -4.25 2.78
N PRO A 55 -19.26 -3.88 4.02
CA PRO A 55 -19.61 -4.86 5.07
C PRO A 55 -20.81 -5.73 4.70
N SER A 56 -21.74 -5.20 3.89
CA SER A 56 -22.93 -5.87 3.39
C SER A 56 -22.70 -6.75 2.15
N ASP A 57 -21.50 -6.76 1.57
CA ASP A 57 -21.21 -7.54 0.37
C ASP A 57 -20.82 -8.98 0.73
N PHE A 58 -21.78 -9.89 0.57
CA PHE A 58 -21.58 -11.33 0.82
C PHE A 58 -21.00 -12.08 -0.39
N GLN A 59 -21.03 -11.48 -1.58
CA GLN A 59 -20.51 -12.07 -2.83
C GLN A 59 -19.05 -11.61 -3.10
N PHE A 60 -18.49 -10.75 -2.25
CA PHE A 60 -17.11 -10.29 -2.37
C PHE A 60 -16.10 -11.44 -2.54
N SER A 61 -16.20 -12.50 -1.74
CA SER A 61 -15.18 -13.56 -1.69
C SER A 61 -14.97 -14.25 -3.04
N SER A 62 -16.02 -14.53 -3.81
CA SER A 62 -15.89 -15.14 -5.15
C SER A 62 -15.26 -14.16 -6.14
N ARG A 63 -15.76 -12.92 -6.19
CA ARG A 63 -15.22 -11.87 -7.08
C ARG A 63 -13.77 -11.50 -6.75
N PHE A 64 -13.42 -11.56 -5.46
CA PHE A 64 -12.06 -11.36 -4.97
C PHE A 64 -11.14 -12.51 -5.37
N TYR A 65 -11.60 -13.77 -5.27
CA TYR A 65 -10.88 -14.92 -5.79
C TYR A 65 -10.57 -14.78 -7.29
N ASP A 66 -11.59 -14.50 -8.11
CA ASP A 66 -11.44 -14.34 -9.56
C ASP A 66 -10.48 -13.19 -9.91
N SER A 67 -10.54 -12.09 -9.14
CA SER A 67 -9.63 -10.96 -9.31
C SER A 67 -8.20 -11.32 -8.93
N LEU A 68 -8.00 -12.03 -7.82
CA LEU A 68 -6.69 -12.49 -7.37
C LEU A 68 -6.08 -13.48 -8.37
N GLU A 69 -6.85 -14.43 -8.89
CA GLU A 69 -6.37 -15.40 -9.88
C GLU A 69 -5.79 -14.71 -11.12
N LYS A 70 -6.50 -13.73 -11.68
CA LYS A 70 -6.04 -12.94 -12.83
C LYS A 70 -4.71 -12.23 -12.57
N VAL A 71 -4.52 -11.71 -11.36
CA VAL A 71 -3.29 -11.00 -10.96
C VAL A 71 -2.16 -11.99 -10.69
N TRP A 72 -2.46 -13.07 -9.96
CA TRP A 72 -1.52 -14.12 -9.58
C TRP A 72 -0.88 -14.81 -10.79
N LEU A 73 -1.67 -15.05 -11.86
CA LEU A 73 -1.16 -15.61 -13.12
C LEU A 73 -0.12 -14.70 -13.82
N LYS A 74 -0.14 -13.38 -13.58
CA LYS A 74 0.69 -12.39 -14.29
C LYS A 74 1.80 -11.81 -13.43
N HIS A 75 1.66 -11.86 -12.10
CA HIS A 75 2.50 -11.12 -11.17
C HIS A 75 2.86 -11.98 -9.96
N ARG A 76 4.16 -11.99 -9.61
CA ARG A 76 4.70 -12.81 -8.51
C ARG A 76 4.73 -12.07 -7.17
N ASN A 77 4.84 -10.75 -7.20
CA ASN A 77 4.99 -9.91 -6.01
C ASN A 77 3.77 -9.01 -5.89
N MET A 78 2.95 -9.26 -4.87
CA MET A 78 1.75 -8.49 -4.59
C MET A 78 1.71 -8.10 -3.11
N LEU A 79 1.41 -6.83 -2.88
CA LEU A 79 1.10 -6.25 -1.58
C LEU A 79 -0.30 -5.66 -1.68
N LEU A 80 -1.23 -6.23 -0.93
CA LEU A 80 -2.59 -5.76 -0.78
C LEU A 80 -2.74 -5.09 0.57
N VAL A 81 -3.43 -3.95 0.58
CA VAL A 81 -3.84 -3.26 1.80
C VAL A 81 -5.30 -2.83 1.70
N GLY A 82 -5.91 -2.51 2.83
CA GLY A 82 -7.21 -1.86 2.89
C GLY A 82 -8.18 -2.52 3.86
N ASP A 83 -9.43 -2.07 3.84
CA ASP A 83 -10.50 -2.52 4.73
C ASP A 83 -11.32 -3.64 4.06
N PHE A 84 -11.15 -4.86 4.56
CA PHE A 84 -11.83 -6.04 4.04
C PHE A 84 -13.14 -6.34 4.78
N ASN A 85 -13.49 -5.60 5.83
CA ASN A 85 -14.66 -5.87 6.69
C ASN A 85 -14.83 -7.36 7.05
N SER A 86 -13.73 -8.12 7.11
CA SER A 86 -13.71 -9.58 7.25
C SER A 86 -12.91 -9.91 8.49
N ASP A 87 -13.59 -10.02 9.63
CA ASP A 87 -12.93 -10.04 10.92
C ASP A 87 -12.06 -11.29 11.09
N TYR A 88 -10.76 -11.05 11.20
CA TYR A 88 -9.71 -12.04 11.40
C TYR A 88 -9.24 -12.10 12.86
N PHE A 89 -9.81 -11.26 13.73
CA PHE A 89 -9.61 -11.36 15.16
C PHE A 89 -10.17 -12.69 15.67
N ARG A 90 -9.54 -13.27 16.68
CA ARG A 90 -10.16 -14.37 17.41
C ARG A 90 -11.32 -13.77 18.17
N SER A 91 -12.56 -14.07 17.80
CA SER A 91 -13.71 -13.71 18.66
C SER A 91 -13.48 -14.27 20.06
N TYR A 92 -14.22 -13.80 21.07
CA TYR A 92 -14.12 -14.24 22.47
C TYR A 92 -14.09 -15.77 22.68
N VAL A 93 -14.51 -16.56 21.67
CA VAL A 93 -14.51 -18.04 21.66
C VAL A 93 -13.36 -18.66 20.87
N GLY A 94 -12.36 -17.89 20.43
CA GLY A 94 -11.25 -18.37 19.62
C GLY A 94 -11.58 -18.61 18.14
N VAL A 95 -12.81 -18.30 17.71
CA VAL A 95 -13.31 -18.59 16.36
C VAL A 95 -13.32 -17.33 15.50
N LYS A 96 -12.75 -17.39 14.30
CA LYS A 96 -12.80 -16.30 13.30
C LYS A 96 -14.21 -16.12 12.76
N SER A 97 -14.54 -14.94 12.26
CA SER A 97 -15.80 -14.73 11.53
C SER A 97 -15.87 -15.64 10.28
N HIS A 98 -17.08 -15.90 9.78
CA HIS A 98 -17.27 -16.67 8.55
C HIS A 98 -16.56 -16.03 7.35
N THR A 99 -16.65 -14.71 7.23
CA THR A 99 -15.95 -13.94 6.19
C THR A 99 -14.44 -13.97 6.38
N GLY A 100 -13.95 -13.90 7.62
CA GLY A 100 -12.53 -14.05 7.97
C GLY A 100 -11.96 -15.42 7.60
N ARG A 101 -12.72 -16.51 7.82
CA ARG A 101 -12.33 -17.87 7.38
C ARG A 101 -12.27 -17.97 5.86
N LYS A 102 -13.31 -17.50 5.15
CA LYS A 102 -13.32 -17.50 3.68
C LYS A 102 -12.16 -16.70 3.09
N LEU A 103 -11.85 -15.53 3.66
CA LEU A 103 -10.71 -14.73 3.23
C LEU A 103 -9.41 -15.52 3.44
N GLU A 104 -9.22 -16.15 4.60
CA GLU A 104 -8.05 -16.98 4.87
C GLU A 104 -7.89 -18.13 3.88
N ASP A 105 -8.98 -18.86 3.59
CA ASP A 105 -8.98 -19.99 2.65
C ASP A 105 -8.56 -19.54 1.24
N ILE A 106 -9.01 -18.35 0.80
CA ILE A 106 -8.60 -17.76 -0.47
C ILE A 106 -7.11 -17.42 -0.44
N LEU A 107 -6.64 -16.72 0.59
CA LEU A 107 -5.24 -16.29 0.69
C LEU A 107 -4.27 -17.48 0.73
N GLN A 108 -4.65 -18.56 1.42
CA GLN A 108 -3.85 -19.79 1.46
C GLN A 108 -3.68 -20.42 0.07
N GLN A 109 -4.72 -20.43 -0.77
CA GLN A 109 -4.64 -20.96 -2.14
C GLN A 109 -3.64 -20.20 -3.02
N PHE A 110 -3.49 -18.90 -2.80
CA PHE A 110 -2.53 -18.06 -3.53
C PHE A 110 -1.16 -17.91 -2.86
N ASN A 111 -0.95 -18.57 -1.71
CA ASN A 111 0.25 -18.43 -0.87
C ASN A 111 0.48 -16.99 -0.38
N TYR A 112 -0.59 -16.30 0.02
CA TYR A 112 -0.55 -14.93 0.54
C TYR A 112 -0.66 -14.96 2.07
N SER A 113 0.08 -14.08 2.73
CA SER A 113 0.14 -13.97 4.19
C SER A 113 -0.44 -12.65 4.68
N ILE A 114 -1.28 -12.69 5.71
CA ILE A 114 -1.67 -11.52 6.50
C ILE A 114 -0.53 -11.19 7.46
N MET A 115 -0.01 -9.97 7.39
CA MET A 115 1.16 -9.51 8.15
C MET A 115 0.80 -8.82 9.47
N ASN A 116 -0.47 -8.50 9.68
CA ASN A 116 -0.96 -7.88 10.91
C ASN A 116 -0.75 -8.77 12.14
N ASP A 117 -0.54 -8.13 13.29
CA ASP A 117 -0.63 -8.82 14.58
C ASP A 117 -2.09 -9.20 14.87
N LYS A 118 -2.35 -10.49 15.05
CA LYS A 118 -3.70 -11.04 15.30
C LYS A 118 -4.31 -10.57 16.62
N ASN A 119 -3.49 -10.04 17.53
CA ASN A 119 -3.93 -9.52 18.83
C ASN A 119 -4.15 -8.00 18.83
N GLN A 120 -3.92 -7.31 17.70
CA GLN A 120 -4.07 -5.87 17.59
C GLN A 120 -5.27 -5.53 16.69
N PRO A 121 -6.43 -5.11 17.25
CA PRO A 121 -7.58 -4.73 16.44
C PRO A 121 -7.27 -3.47 15.65
N THR A 122 -7.81 -3.39 14.44
CA THR A 122 -7.67 -2.24 13.56
C THR A 122 -8.91 -1.36 13.53
N ARG A 123 -10.04 -1.86 14.03
CA ARG A 123 -11.22 -1.05 14.34
C ARG A 123 -11.69 -1.30 15.77
N VAL A 124 -11.95 -0.23 16.50
CA VAL A 124 -12.40 -0.26 17.89
C VAL A 124 -13.57 0.71 18.03
N THR A 125 -14.72 0.18 18.40
CA THR A 125 -15.94 0.94 18.72
C THR A 125 -16.21 0.88 20.22
N SER A 126 -17.32 1.47 20.68
CA SER A 126 -17.81 1.30 22.05
C SER A 126 -18.04 -0.16 22.43
N ASP A 127 -18.45 -0.97 21.46
CA ASP A 127 -19.01 -2.30 21.72
C ASP A 127 -18.12 -3.43 21.19
N THR A 128 -17.23 -3.14 20.24
CA THR A 128 -16.48 -4.16 19.50
C THR A 128 -15.03 -3.78 19.23
N GLN A 129 -14.20 -4.82 19.12
CA GLN A 129 -12.82 -4.74 18.64
C GLN A 129 -12.65 -5.77 17.53
N THR A 130 -12.27 -5.32 16.34
CA THR A 130 -12.17 -6.19 15.15
C THR A 130 -10.89 -5.92 14.40
N LEU A 131 -10.34 -6.96 13.76
CA LEU A 131 -9.19 -6.86 12.87
C LEU A 131 -9.69 -7.06 11.44
N ILE A 132 -9.89 -5.95 10.73
CA ILE A 132 -10.53 -5.91 9.40
C ILE A 132 -9.72 -5.15 8.35
N ASP A 133 -8.87 -4.22 8.77
CA ASP A 133 -7.85 -3.59 7.93
C ASP A 133 -6.58 -4.46 7.85
N PHE A 134 -6.21 -4.89 6.64
CA PHE A 134 -5.11 -5.84 6.46
C PHE A 134 -3.94 -5.30 5.65
N VAL A 135 -2.77 -5.87 5.92
CA VAL A 135 -1.58 -5.86 5.06
C VAL A 135 -1.34 -7.31 4.65
N ILE A 136 -1.57 -7.60 3.38
CA ILE A 136 -1.53 -8.95 2.81
C ILE A 136 -0.44 -8.99 1.74
N THR A 137 0.42 -10.01 1.75
CA THR A 137 1.52 -10.09 0.78
C THR A 137 1.82 -11.51 0.32
N SER A 138 2.21 -11.65 -0.95
CA SER A 138 2.80 -12.87 -1.50
C SER A 138 4.28 -13.03 -1.16
N THR A 139 4.89 -11.97 -0.61
CA THR A 139 6.34 -11.85 -0.42
C THR A 139 6.61 -11.22 0.95
N PRO A 140 6.42 -11.96 2.07
CA PRO A 140 6.58 -11.42 3.43
C PRO A 140 7.92 -10.74 3.71
N GLU A 141 8.98 -11.18 3.05
CA GLU A 141 10.35 -10.69 3.20
C GLU A 141 10.55 -9.24 2.75
N ILE A 142 9.62 -8.66 1.98
CA ILE A 142 9.69 -7.23 1.64
C ILE A 142 9.21 -6.36 2.81
N ILE A 143 8.48 -6.90 3.78
CA ILE A 143 7.98 -6.12 4.92
C ILE A 143 9.13 -5.91 5.90
N LYS A 144 9.37 -4.63 6.25
CA LYS A 144 10.39 -4.23 7.20
C LYS A 144 9.79 -4.13 8.60
N GLY A 145 10.22 -5.02 9.48
CA GLY A 145 9.77 -5.04 10.87
C GLY A 145 8.31 -5.48 11.00
N THR A 146 7.66 -5.06 12.06
CA THR A 146 6.24 -5.38 12.32
C THR A 146 5.32 -4.33 11.73
N ILE A 147 4.09 -4.74 11.41
CA ILE A 147 3.01 -3.81 11.09
C ILE A 147 2.67 -3.01 12.34
N LYS A 148 2.59 -1.69 12.21
CA LYS A 148 2.23 -0.81 13.31
C LYS A 148 0.78 -0.39 13.18
N THR A 149 0.06 -0.45 14.30
CA THR A 149 -1.33 0.03 14.39
C THR A 149 -1.38 1.17 15.40
N THR A 150 -2.00 2.30 15.06
CA THR A 150 -2.01 3.50 15.91
C THR A 150 -3.35 4.22 15.84
N GLU A 151 -3.87 4.63 17.00
CA GLU A 151 -5.10 5.43 17.10
C GLU A 151 -4.83 6.87 16.67
N LEU A 152 -5.67 7.39 15.76
CA LEU A 152 -5.59 8.79 15.32
C LEU A 152 -6.50 9.74 16.12
N GLY A 153 -7.38 9.19 16.97
CA GLY A 153 -8.31 9.95 17.81
C GLY A 153 -9.50 10.60 17.07
N ILE A 154 -9.66 10.35 15.77
CA ILE A 154 -10.71 10.95 14.92
C ILE A 154 -11.57 9.92 14.20
N SER A 155 -11.29 8.62 14.38
CA SER A 155 -11.96 7.50 13.70
C SER A 155 -12.00 6.30 14.63
N ASP A 156 -13.00 5.44 14.46
CA ASP A 156 -13.05 4.10 15.05
C ASP A 156 -12.04 3.14 14.40
N HIS A 157 -11.55 3.46 13.20
CA HIS A 157 -10.41 2.79 12.57
C HIS A 157 -9.07 3.36 13.05
N LYS A 158 -8.14 2.45 13.35
CA LYS A 158 -6.75 2.72 13.64
C LYS A 158 -5.95 2.78 12.34
N PHE A 159 -4.93 3.63 12.32
CA PHE A 159 -3.98 3.72 11.21
C PHE A 159 -3.09 2.48 11.18
N VAL A 160 -3.02 1.80 10.03
CA VAL A 160 -2.16 0.64 9.79
C VAL A 160 -0.98 1.04 8.91
N LEU A 161 0.23 0.92 9.46
CA LEU A 161 1.48 1.28 8.79
C LEU A 161 2.32 0.04 8.49
N ALA A 162 2.54 -0.20 7.20
CA ALA A 162 3.52 -1.14 6.69
C ALA A 162 4.73 -0.39 6.13
N THR A 163 5.93 -0.79 6.52
CA THR A 163 7.17 -0.32 5.86
C THR A 163 7.68 -1.43 4.96
N ILE A 164 8.08 -1.10 3.73
CA ILE A 164 8.59 -2.10 2.78
C ILE A 164 10.04 -1.82 2.40
N TRP A 165 10.85 -2.87 2.31
CA TRP A 165 12.14 -2.84 1.63
C TRP A 165 11.93 -2.82 0.13
N SER A 166 12.48 -1.80 -0.51
CA SER A 166 12.62 -1.77 -1.95
C SER A 166 14.08 -1.51 -2.28
N LYS A 167 14.68 -2.36 -3.11
CA LYS A 167 16.06 -2.21 -3.60
C LYS A 167 16.17 -1.04 -4.59
N ILE A 168 15.68 0.14 -4.24
CA ILE A 168 15.71 1.31 -5.11
C ILE A 168 17.15 1.81 -5.13
N LYS A 169 17.86 1.60 -6.26
CA LYS A 169 19.12 2.31 -6.50
C LYS A 169 18.82 3.80 -6.43
N ARG A 170 19.44 4.50 -5.47
CA ARG A 170 19.35 5.97 -5.39
C ARG A 170 19.77 6.52 -6.76
N PRO A 171 19.00 7.45 -7.36
CA PRO A 171 19.46 8.10 -8.57
C PRO A 171 20.84 8.73 -8.30
N PRO A 172 21.76 8.70 -9.26
CA PRO A 172 23.03 9.38 -9.11
C PRO A 172 22.76 10.86 -8.76
N LEU A 173 23.64 11.43 -7.94
CA LEU A 173 23.52 12.81 -7.49
C LEU A 173 23.42 13.73 -8.71
N LYS A 174 22.32 14.49 -8.84
CA LYS A 174 22.24 15.53 -9.88
C LYS A 174 22.93 16.78 -9.35
N ILE A 175 24.19 16.98 -9.72
CA ILE A 175 24.88 18.24 -9.45
C ILE A 175 24.29 19.31 -10.38
N VAL A 176 23.52 20.24 -9.81
CA VAL A 176 23.06 21.43 -10.52
C VAL A 176 24.07 22.53 -10.24
N ARG A 177 24.86 22.91 -11.24
CA ARG A 177 25.70 24.11 -11.18
C ARG A 177 24.82 25.29 -11.57
N ALA A 178 24.67 26.26 -10.67
CA ALA A 178 24.05 27.54 -10.97
C ALA A 178 25.12 28.63 -10.91
N ARG A 179 25.06 29.59 -11.83
CA ARG A 179 25.89 30.80 -11.73
C ARG A 179 25.33 31.67 -10.61
N THR A 180 26.20 32.11 -9.71
CA THR A 180 25.82 33.06 -8.65
C THR A 180 26.54 34.38 -8.88
N PHE A 181 25.81 35.49 -8.81
CA PHE A 181 26.41 36.82 -8.92
C PHE A 181 27.10 37.28 -7.63
N LYS A 182 27.00 36.50 -6.53
CA LYS A 182 27.64 36.82 -5.24
C LYS A 182 29.17 36.84 -5.29
N ARG A 183 29.78 36.16 -6.27
CA ARG A 183 31.23 36.17 -6.55
C ARG A 183 31.45 36.28 -8.06
N PHE A 184 30.82 37.29 -8.66
CA PHE A 184 30.93 37.51 -10.09
C PHE A 184 32.37 37.92 -10.45
N ASP A 185 33.04 37.07 -11.24
CA ASP A 185 34.31 37.41 -11.87
C ASP A 185 34.03 37.85 -13.31
N GLN A 186 34.13 39.15 -13.53
CA GLN A 186 33.86 39.77 -14.82
C GLN A 186 34.85 39.33 -15.91
N ALA A 187 36.12 39.14 -15.56
CA ALA A 187 37.15 38.74 -16.52
C ALA A 187 36.95 37.30 -17.00
N ALA A 188 36.63 36.39 -16.07
CA ALA A 188 36.28 35.01 -16.41
C ALA A 188 35.00 34.92 -17.25
N PHE A 189 33.98 35.74 -16.94
CA PHE A 189 32.72 35.76 -17.69
C PHE A 189 32.87 36.26 -19.14
N LEU A 190 33.65 37.33 -19.35
CA LEU A 190 33.92 37.85 -20.70
C LEU A 190 34.70 36.82 -21.54
N LYS A 191 35.66 36.14 -20.92
CA LYS A 191 36.41 35.06 -21.57
C LYS A 191 35.52 33.88 -21.95
N ASP A 192 34.55 33.52 -21.12
CA ASP A 192 33.57 32.47 -21.44
C ASP A 192 32.64 32.87 -22.61
N ILE A 193 32.30 34.17 -22.75
CA ILE A 193 31.51 34.69 -23.88
C ILE A 193 32.32 34.63 -25.18
N GLU A 194 33.58 35.06 -25.17
CA GLU A 194 34.42 35.06 -26.37
C GLU A 194 34.70 33.66 -26.92
N ASN A 195 34.66 32.64 -26.05
CA ASN A 195 34.88 31.24 -26.44
C ASN A 195 33.59 30.45 -26.66
N ALA A 196 32.42 31.10 -26.63
CA ALA A 196 31.15 30.45 -26.94
C ALA A 196 31.01 30.27 -28.48
N PRO A 197 30.51 29.12 -28.95
CA PRO A 197 30.36 28.84 -30.38
C PRO A 197 29.27 29.69 -31.05
#